data_AF-A0A939FNV0-F1
#
_entry.id   AF-A0A939FNV0-F1
#
_cell.length_a   1.000
_cell.length_b   1.000
_cell.length_c   1.000
_cell.angle_alpha   90.00
_cell.angle_beta   90.00
_cell.angle_gamma   90.00
#
_symmetry.space_group_name_H-M   'P 1'
#
loop_
_entity.id
_entity.type
_entity.pdbx_description
1 polymer ?
#
loop_
_entity_poly.entity_id
_entity_poly.type
_entity_poly.pdbx_seq_one_letter_code
_entity_poly.pdbx_strand_id
1 'polypeptide(L)'
;MTTLNFADLKAEAESKASAGLTFIGPAGETIHLRPLATVPGGDLKAVLAHIDALGSDKVSDVTKIHAMDAALVAVATDKKAMAAALDELPLDGRSRIFEAWMEAAEVPEA
;
A
#
# COMPACT_ATOMS: atom_id res chain seq x y z
N MET A 1 -35.59 8.56 -2.01
CA MET A 1 -35.05 7.23 -2.36
C MET A 1 -33.71 7.47 -3.03
N THR A 2 -32.62 7.13 -2.35
CA THR A 2 -31.26 7.39 -2.85
C THR A 2 -30.93 6.28 -3.84
N THR A 3 -31.17 6.53 -5.11
CA THR A 3 -30.84 5.59 -6.19
C THR A 3 -29.37 5.77 -6.53
N LEU A 4 -28.50 4.96 -5.93
CA LEU A 4 -27.08 4.89 -6.30
C LEU A 4 -26.95 4.39 -7.74
N ASN A 5 -26.48 5.26 -8.63
CA ASN A 5 -26.32 4.91 -10.04
C ASN A 5 -24.92 4.34 -10.29
N PHE A 6 -24.78 3.43 -11.25
CA PHE A 6 -23.52 2.72 -11.51
C PHE A 6 -22.37 3.65 -11.94
N ALA A 7 -22.67 4.75 -12.64
CA ALA A 7 -21.69 5.77 -12.99
C ALA A 7 -21.22 6.59 -11.76
N ASP A 8 -22.09 6.77 -10.77
CA ASP A 8 -21.76 7.42 -9.49
C ASP A 8 -20.83 6.52 -8.66
N LEU A 9 -21.18 5.23 -8.53
CA LEU A 9 -20.32 4.21 -7.92
C LEU A 9 -18.99 4.07 -8.64
N LYS A 10 -18.97 4.19 -9.98
CA LYS A 10 -17.74 4.15 -10.78
C LYS A 10 -16.91 5.41 -10.61
N ALA A 11 -17.53 6.60 -10.54
CA ALA A 11 -16.82 7.86 -10.32
C ALA A 11 -16.27 7.99 -8.88
N GLU A 12 -17.00 7.49 -7.88
CA GLU A 12 -16.49 7.34 -6.51
C GLU A 12 -15.34 6.33 -6.45
N ALA A 13 -15.50 5.16 -7.10
CA ALA A 13 -14.43 4.17 -7.18
C ALA A 13 -13.20 4.71 -7.93
N GLU A 14 -13.37 5.50 -9.00
CA GLU A 14 -12.27 6.13 -9.76
C GLU A 14 -11.62 7.29 -8.97
N SER A 15 -12.38 8.09 -8.22
CA SER A 15 -11.82 9.12 -7.32
C SER A 15 -11.05 8.51 -6.16
N LYS A 16 -11.57 7.44 -5.55
CA LYS A 16 -10.86 6.67 -4.51
C LYS A 16 -9.66 5.90 -5.07
N ALA A 17 -9.76 5.38 -6.29
CA ALA A 17 -8.65 4.78 -7.02
C ALA A 17 -7.53 5.78 -7.31
N SER A 18 -7.88 7.07 -7.45
CA SER A 18 -6.92 8.17 -7.65
C SER A 18 -6.29 8.65 -6.33
N ALA A 19 -6.84 8.27 -5.18
CA ALA A 19 -6.33 8.60 -3.85
C ALA A 19 -5.24 7.60 -3.38
N GLY A 20 -4.27 7.30 -4.24
CA GLY A 20 -3.06 6.60 -3.83
C GLY A 20 -2.15 7.48 -2.97
N LEU A 21 -1.26 6.87 -2.18
CA LEU A 21 -0.24 7.63 -1.46
C LEU A 21 0.86 8.04 -2.44
N THR A 22 1.09 9.33 -2.59
CA THR A 22 2.21 9.83 -3.39
C THR A 22 3.38 10.11 -2.47
N PHE A 23 4.47 9.39 -2.66
CA PHE A 23 5.70 9.53 -1.90
C PHE A 23 6.82 10.07 -2.80
N ILE A 24 7.60 11.03 -2.30
CA ILE A 24 8.76 11.56 -3.03
C ILE A 24 10.00 10.81 -2.50
N GLY A 25 10.62 10.03 -3.38
CA GLY A 25 11.82 9.27 -3.08
C GLY A 25 13.06 10.15 -2.86
N PRO A 26 14.14 9.57 -2.32
CA PRO A 26 15.38 10.29 -2.00
C PRO A 26 16.05 10.91 -3.24
N ALA A 27 15.84 10.36 -4.43
CA ALA A 27 16.33 10.92 -5.69
C ALA A 27 15.42 12.00 -6.31
N GLY A 28 14.35 12.41 -5.61
CA GLY A 28 13.35 13.36 -6.14
C GLY A 28 12.34 12.72 -7.09
N GLU A 29 12.32 11.39 -7.18
CA GLU A 29 11.36 10.64 -7.99
C GLU A 29 10.00 10.55 -7.28
N THR A 30 8.92 10.71 -8.04
CA THR A 30 7.57 10.58 -7.49
C THR A 30 7.11 9.12 -7.58
N ILE A 31 7.03 8.46 -6.44
CA ILE A 31 6.58 7.08 -6.30
C ILE A 31 5.11 7.11 -5.89
N HIS A 32 4.24 6.56 -6.74
CA HIS A 32 2.83 6.43 -6.41
C HIS A 32 2.56 5.04 -5.84
N LEU A 33 2.00 4.97 -4.64
CA LEU A 33 1.51 3.74 -4.02
C LEU A 33 0.03 3.62 -4.35
N ARG A 34 -0.31 2.52 -5.02
CA ARG A 34 -1.67 2.22 -5.44
C ARG A 34 -2.54 1.87 -4.22
N PRO A 35 -3.77 2.37 -4.13
CA PRO A 35 -4.72 1.88 -3.13
C PRO A 35 -5.08 0.42 -3.42
N LEU A 36 -5.38 -0.37 -2.39
CA LEU A 36 -5.67 -1.82 -2.52
C LEU A 36 -6.71 -2.11 -3.61
N ALA A 37 -7.74 -1.28 -3.73
CA ALA A 37 -8.81 -1.42 -4.72
C ALA A 37 -8.31 -1.38 -6.19
N THR A 38 -7.13 -0.82 -6.44
CA THR A 38 -6.53 -0.68 -7.78
C THR A 38 -5.35 -1.61 -8.02
N VAL A 39 -4.95 -2.36 -7.00
CA VAL A 39 -3.86 -3.33 -7.13
C VAL A 39 -4.37 -4.50 -7.98
N PRO A 40 -3.65 -4.92 -9.04
CA PRO A 40 -4.05 -6.08 -9.82
C PRO A 40 -4.13 -7.32 -8.92
N GLY A 41 -5.14 -8.18 -9.15
CA GLY A 41 -5.48 -9.27 -8.22
C GLY A 41 -4.33 -10.22 -7.84
N GLY A 42 -3.32 -10.36 -8.69
CA GLY A 42 -2.09 -11.10 -8.38
C GLY A 42 -1.24 -10.45 -7.29
N ASP A 43 -0.99 -9.14 -7.40
CA ASP A 43 -0.26 -8.37 -6.39
C ASP A 43 -1.13 -8.12 -5.14
N LEU A 44 -2.44 -7.96 -5.28
CA LEU A 44 -3.37 -7.75 -4.17
C LEU A 44 -3.33 -8.91 -3.17
N LYS A 45 -3.36 -10.15 -3.67
CA LYS A 45 -3.29 -11.35 -2.83
C LYS A 45 -1.95 -11.43 -2.09
N ALA A 46 -0.86 -11.03 -2.73
CA ALA A 46 0.45 -10.98 -2.10
C ALA A 46 0.50 -9.93 -0.98
N VAL A 47 -0.01 -8.73 -1.25
CA VAL A 47 -0.08 -7.63 -0.27
C VAL A 47 -0.92 -8.01 0.94
N LEU A 48 -2.11 -8.61 0.74
CA LEU A 48 -2.94 -9.09 1.85
C LEU A 48 -2.26 -10.18 2.67
N ALA A 49 -1.54 -11.10 2.02
CA ALA A 49 -0.76 -12.12 2.72
C ALA A 49 0.40 -11.50 3.54
N HIS A 50 1.00 -10.42 3.04
CA HIS A 50 2.01 -9.67 3.78
C HIS A 50 1.41 -8.92 4.98
N ILE A 51 0.23 -8.30 4.82
CA ILE A 51 -0.49 -7.64 5.92
C ILE A 51 -0.89 -8.65 7.00
N ASP A 52 -1.41 -9.83 6.62
CA ASP A 52 -1.74 -10.92 7.56
C ASP A 52 -0.50 -11.39 8.35
N ALA A 53 0.65 -11.50 7.68
CA ALA A 53 1.91 -11.87 8.32
C ALA A 53 2.39 -10.82 9.36
N LEU A 54 2.08 -9.53 9.17
CA LEU A 54 2.38 -8.48 10.15
C LEU A 54 1.60 -8.68 11.46
N GLY A 55 0.30 -9.04 11.34
CA GLY A 55 -0.58 -9.31 12.47
C GLY A 55 -0.35 -10.65 13.16
N SER A 56 0.42 -11.57 12.54
CA SER A 56 0.62 -12.92 13.07
C SER A 56 1.69 -12.99 14.16
N ASP A 57 1.37 -13.51 15.35
CA ASP A 57 2.36 -13.80 16.42
C ASP A 57 3.31 -14.95 16.08
N LYS A 58 3.03 -15.71 15.03
CA LYS A 58 3.86 -16.86 14.59
C LYS A 58 5.04 -16.45 13.72
N VAL A 59 5.09 -15.19 13.31
CA VAL A 59 6.07 -14.65 12.37
C VAL A 59 7.08 -13.81 13.14
N SER A 60 8.38 -14.03 12.88
CA SER A 60 9.44 -13.25 13.54
C SER A 60 9.41 -11.78 13.14
N ASP A 61 9.85 -10.88 14.02
CA ASP A 61 9.88 -9.43 13.75
C ASP A 61 10.63 -9.09 12.46
N VAL A 62 11.75 -9.78 12.19
CA VAL A 62 12.51 -9.63 10.95
C VAL A 62 11.65 -9.96 9.72
N THR A 63 10.86 -11.03 9.79
CA THR A 63 9.96 -11.43 8.70
C THR A 63 8.80 -10.45 8.55
N LYS A 64 8.29 -9.89 9.66
CA LYS A 64 7.28 -8.83 9.63
C LYS A 64 7.81 -7.59 8.91
N ILE A 65 9.01 -7.14 9.23
CA ILE A 65 9.65 -6.00 8.57
C ILE A 65 9.78 -6.25 7.06
N HIS A 66 10.25 -7.43 6.66
CA HIS A 66 10.33 -7.79 5.25
C HIS A 66 8.96 -7.88 4.57
N ALA A 67 7.91 -8.32 5.27
CA ALA A 67 6.55 -8.34 4.76
C ALA A 67 6.00 -6.92 4.55
N MET A 68 6.29 -6.00 5.47
CA MET A 68 5.90 -4.58 5.35
C MET A 68 6.55 -3.94 4.11
N ASP A 69 7.86 -4.13 3.95
CA ASP A 69 8.59 -3.62 2.80
C ASP A 69 8.09 -4.24 1.49
N ALA A 70 7.84 -5.56 1.49
CA ALA A 70 7.29 -6.26 0.33
C ALA A 70 5.88 -5.79 -0.05
N ALA A 71 5.02 -5.48 0.93
CA ALA A 71 3.69 -4.93 0.69
C ALA A 71 3.78 -3.56 0.01
N LEU A 72 4.61 -2.65 0.53
CA LEU A 72 4.84 -1.32 -0.04
C LEU A 72 5.42 -1.40 -1.46
N VAL A 73 6.38 -2.29 -1.70
CA VAL A 73 6.97 -2.50 -3.03
C VAL A 73 5.94 -3.09 -4.00
N ALA A 74 5.06 -3.98 -3.55
CA ALA A 74 4.05 -4.60 -4.42
C ALA A 74 2.99 -3.60 -4.90
N VAL A 75 2.64 -2.61 -4.07
CA VAL A 75 1.66 -1.57 -4.40
C VAL A 75 2.26 -0.34 -5.08
N ALA A 76 3.59 -0.17 -5.04
CA ALA A 76 4.26 0.91 -5.74
C ALA A 76 4.15 0.80 -7.26
N THR A 77 3.96 1.93 -7.93
CA THR A 77 4.07 2.03 -9.39
C THR A 77 5.48 1.73 -9.87
N ASP A 78 6.50 2.11 -9.06
CA ASP A 78 7.89 1.79 -9.31
C ASP A 78 8.47 0.97 -8.15
N LYS A 79 8.52 -0.35 -8.35
CA LYS A 79 8.98 -1.32 -7.36
C LYS A 79 10.46 -1.13 -7.00
N LYS A 80 11.28 -0.69 -7.95
CA LYS A 80 12.72 -0.52 -7.76
C LYS A 80 13.02 0.74 -6.97
N ALA A 81 12.38 1.84 -7.33
CA ALA A 81 12.46 3.11 -6.61
C ALA A 81 11.97 2.95 -5.16
N MET A 82 10.86 2.24 -4.97
CA MET A 82 10.32 2.01 -3.62
C MET A 82 11.25 1.16 -2.78
N ALA A 83 11.82 0.09 -3.33
CA ALA A 83 12.77 -0.76 -2.62
C ALA A 83 14.04 0.03 -2.22
N ALA A 84 14.56 0.88 -3.12
CA ALA A 84 15.71 1.74 -2.83
C ALA A 84 15.38 2.77 -1.74
N ALA A 85 14.22 3.43 -1.81
CA ALA A 85 13.78 4.38 -0.81
C ALA A 85 13.61 3.74 0.57
N LEU A 86 13.06 2.52 0.63
CA LEU A 86 12.92 1.77 1.87
C LEU A 86 14.29 1.41 2.44
N ASP A 87 15.25 0.97 1.61
CA ASP A 87 16.60 0.63 2.07
C ASP A 87 17.29 1.83 2.76
N GLU A 88 17.11 3.04 2.23
CA GLU A 88 17.65 4.28 2.81
C GLU A 88 16.86 4.77 4.05
N LEU A 89 15.63 4.31 4.24
CA LEU A 89 14.79 4.72 5.37
C LEU A 89 15.04 3.86 6.62
N PRO A 90 15.14 4.48 7.81
CA PRO A 90 15.11 3.74 9.07
C PRO A 90 13.73 3.09 9.26
N LEU A 91 13.69 2.04 10.08
CA LEU A 91 12.48 1.24 10.31
C LEU A 91 11.24 2.08 10.65
N ASP A 92 11.40 3.09 11.50
CA ASP A 92 10.34 4.03 11.89
C ASP A 92 9.74 4.78 10.70
N GLY A 93 10.58 5.15 9.72
CA GLY A 93 10.14 5.80 8.49
C GLY A 93 9.39 4.84 7.56
N ARG A 94 9.82 3.58 7.49
CA ARG A 94 9.12 2.53 6.71
C ARG A 94 7.73 2.25 7.28
N SER A 95 7.63 2.12 8.61
CA SER A 95 6.36 1.93 9.32
C SER A 95 5.40 3.09 9.07
N ARG A 96 5.87 4.34 9.16
CA ARG A 96 5.03 5.51 8.87
C ARG A 96 4.49 5.53 7.44
N ILE A 97 5.28 5.13 6.45
CA ILE A 97 4.80 5.05 5.07
C ILE A 97 3.77 3.94 4.91
N PHE A 98 4.00 2.81 5.57
CA PHE A 98 3.05 1.71 5.59
C PHE A 98 1.73 2.08 6.24
N GLU A 99 1.76 2.73 7.41
CA GLU A 99 0.57 3.22 8.12
C GLU A 99 -0.18 4.25 7.25
N ALA A 100 0.51 5.26 6.73
CA ALA A 100 -0.08 6.27 5.86
C ALA A 100 -0.71 5.65 4.59
N TRP A 101 -0.05 4.64 4.03
CA TRP A 101 -0.61 3.89 2.91
C TRP A 101 -1.81 3.05 3.32
N MET A 102 -1.80 2.38 4.48
CA MET A 102 -2.95 1.61 4.97
C MET A 102 -4.18 2.48 5.22
N GLU A 103 -3.98 3.66 5.82
CA GLU A 103 -5.02 4.66 6.04
C GLU A 103 -5.58 5.16 4.70
N ALA A 104 -4.71 5.47 3.73
CA ALA A 104 -5.12 5.93 2.39
C ALA A 104 -5.77 4.82 1.55
N ALA A 105 -5.37 3.57 1.75
CA ALA A 105 -5.86 2.41 1.02
C ALA A 105 -7.18 1.86 1.57
N GLU A 106 -7.75 2.45 2.64
CA GLU A 106 -8.92 1.95 3.37
C GLU A 106 -8.83 0.44 3.62
N VAL A 107 -7.64 -0.05 4.01
CA VAL A 107 -7.49 -1.46 4.40
C VAL A 107 -8.35 -1.64 5.64
N PRO A 108 -9.36 -2.54 5.64
CA PRO A 108 -10.15 -2.75 6.83
C PRO A 108 -9.21 -3.20 7.95
N GLU A 109 -9.19 -2.44 9.05
CA GLU A 109 -8.58 -2.89 10.31
C GLU A 109 -9.25 -4.22 10.66
N ALA A 110 -8.47 -5.31 10.60
CA ALA A 110 -8.93 -6.66 10.92
C ALA A 110 -8.89 -6.91 12.42
#